data_AF-G9YDC4-F1
#
_entry.id   AF-G9YDC4-F1
#
_cell.length_a   1.000
_cell.length_b   1.000
_cell.length_c   1.000
_cell.angle_alpha   90.00
_cell.angle_beta   90.00
_cell.angle_gamma   90.00
#
_symmetry.space_group_name_H-M   'P 1'
#
loop_
_entity.id
_entity.type
_entity.pdbx_description
1 polymer ?
#
loop_
_entity_poly.entity_id
_entity_poly.type
_entity_poly.pdbx_seq_one_letter_code
_entity_poly.pdbx_strand_id
1 'polypeptide(L)'
;TSREQKYIDRFGGGHYTIEGMRQVAQQAISAFGYITMDSFQDGATLTLPNQILRWKLPDGDGEYYRWDGAFPKVVPAASTPESTGGIGAGAWLSVGDASLRANLNNYGDGNGDALIAVKQPFSGSKEMNQHDFNKLYINIMQFAGVTGDGTDQTAGIQAAINAASGNVLYIGNGVYGVSSALKIPSNTHIVMSPGAVIRRLSGGVDTLLINNSDGSIGGYQANTNIFIEGGTIDGGASLTASNCNLLNFGHCSDVRVSGVTFINPGGRWHAIEVNATKGILIESCLFQTGGLDEWDGECIQLDIADYGGFPWFGPYDGTTCADVKIVNNTVTDWACAVGMHTTLSGTQSYGLLIEGNSFYTSKSGIKLLNWSDVIISNNKIEWLAASVPSTQNSSRYFGISCEATYNTKCSNIQISNNHVKRSQVNVKTQDHRGIQVSSASTGDNYASTFSNVVVTGNVIEGVFRTHLNCSMISDAIIGNNKVMSIGSFDPADPTAINFAGISSYGVIRSVVTGNIVEGFQMWVNFGNRETACESAIVTNNIVKNSNGIYAPTGSFLHLVLDNNITY
;
A
#
# COMPACT_ATOMS: atom_id res chain seq x y z
N THR A 1 0.88 45.64 -71.39
CA THR A 1 0.86 44.18 -71.19
C THR A 1 -0.27 43.83 -70.24
N SER A 2 -1.08 42.82 -70.56
CA SER A 2 -2.25 42.43 -69.76
C SER A 2 -1.83 41.59 -68.55
N ARG A 3 -2.51 41.79 -67.40
CA ARG A 3 -2.34 40.98 -66.17
C ARG A 3 -3.23 39.73 -66.14
N GLU A 4 -4.13 39.59 -67.11
CA GLU A 4 -5.04 38.44 -67.24
C GLU A 4 -4.26 37.19 -67.66
N GLN A 5 -4.60 36.02 -67.12
CA GLN A 5 -3.87 34.76 -67.41
C GLN A 5 -4.08 34.25 -68.83
N LYS A 6 -5.22 34.56 -69.44
CA LYS A 6 -5.57 34.13 -70.80
C LYS A 6 -6.15 35.28 -71.60
N TYR A 7 -5.99 35.22 -72.92
CA TYR A 7 -6.71 36.06 -73.86
C TYR A 7 -7.44 35.17 -74.88
N ILE A 8 -8.54 35.68 -75.42
CA ILE A 8 -9.28 35.01 -76.48
C ILE A 8 -8.83 35.62 -77.81
N ASP A 9 -8.42 34.79 -78.76
CA ASP A 9 -8.05 35.25 -80.10
C ASP A 9 -9.29 35.61 -80.93
N ARG A 10 -9.06 36.18 -82.13
CA ARG A 10 -10.14 36.58 -83.06
C ARG A 10 -10.97 35.42 -83.62
N PHE A 11 -10.59 34.18 -83.34
CA PHE A 11 -11.30 32.96 -83.72
C PHE A 11 -11.98 32.28 -82.52
N GLY A 12 -11.97 32.91 -81.34
CA GLY A 12 -12.60 32.40 -80.12
C GLY A 12 -11.72 31.43 -79.31
N GLY A 13 -10.45 31.22 -79.71
CA GLY A 13 -9.52 30.32 -79.03
C GLY A 13 -8.89 30.98 -77.79
N GLY A 14 -8.90 30.29 -76.64
CA GLY A 14 -8.27 30.77 -75.42
C GLY A 14 -6.78 30.42 -75.36
N HIS A 15 -5.92 31.43 -75.29
CA HIS A 15 -4.46 31.30 -75.24
C HIS A 15 -3.90 31.93 -73.98
N TYR A 16 -2.80 31.40 -73.44
CA TYR A 16 -2.11 32.04 -72.33
C TYR A 16 -1.49 33.37 -72.75
N THR A 17 -1.69 34.40 -71.94
CA THR A 17 -0.91 35.64 -72.07
C THR A 17 0.53 35.38 -71.59
N ILE A 18 1.41 36.35 -71.78
CA ILE A 18 2.76 36.30 -71.23
C ILE A 18 2.77 36.11 -69.69
N GLU A 19 1.81 36.71 -68.98
CA GLU A 19 1.65 36.53 -67.53
C GLU A 19 1.09 35.14 -67.18
N GLY A 20 0.15 34.61 -67.98
CA GLY A 20 -0.34 33.24 -67.83
C GLY A 20 0.74 32.19 -68.07
N MET A 21 1.56 32.38 -69.11
CA MET A 21 2.72 31.51 -69.37
C MET A 21 3.77 31.64 -68.26
N ARG A 22 3.99 32.84 -67.72
CA ARG A 22 4.88 33.05 -66.57
C ARG A 22 4.40 32.26 -65.34
N GLN A 23 3.11 32.29 -65.03
CA GLN A 23 2.57 31.53 -63.90
C GLN A 23 2.64 30.01 -64.11
N VAL A 24 2.26 29.52 -65.30
CA VAL A 24 2.34 28.09 -65.62
C VAL A 24 3.80 27.61 -65.63
N ALA A 25 4.73 28.40 -66.16
CA ALA A 25 6.15 28.09 -66.13
C ALA A 25 6.71 28.12 -64.70
N GLN A 26 6.31 29.08 -63.87
CA GLN A 26 6.71 29.13 -62.45
C GLN A 26 6.18 27.92 -61.68
N GLN A 27 4.92 27.51 -61.91
CA GLN A 27 4.32 26.30 -61.34
C GLN A 27 5.00 25.01 -61.84
N ALA A 28 5.36 24.95 -63.11
CA ALA A 28 6.07 23.79 -63.67
C ALA A 28 7.51 23.71 -63.15
N ILE A 29 8.23 24.84 -63.07
CA ILE A 29 9.61 24.92 -62.58
C ILE A 29 9.70 24.61 -61.08
N SER A 30 8.72 25.03 -60.27
CA SER A 30 8.66 24.65 -58.86
C SER A 30 8.39 23.15 -58.66
N ALA A 31 7.78 22.47 -59.65
CA ALA A 31 7.57 21.02 -59.64
C ALA A 31 8.79 20.19 -60.09
N PHE A 32 9.82 20.80 -60.69
CA PHE A 32 11.03 20.11 -61.21
C PHE A 32 12.19 19.97 -60.21
N GLY A 33 11.97 20.28 -58.92
CA GLY A 33 12.98 20.19 -57.86
C GLY A 33 13.79 21.48 -57.69
N TYR A 34 14.58 21.53 -56.61
CA TYR A 34 15.31 22.73 -56.19
C TYR A 34 16.74 22.77 -56.76
N ILE A 35 17.19 23.96 -57.16
CA ILE A 35 18.57 24.27 -57.54
C ILE A 35 19.28 24.83 -56.30
N THR A 36 20.21 24.08 -55.73
CA THR A 36 20.98 24.52 -54.56
C THR A 36 22.03 25.54 -54.95
N MET A 37 21.97 26.72 -54.34
CA MET A 37 22.98 27.79 -54.39
C MET A 37 23.85 27.74 -53.13
N ASP A 38 25.07 28.29 -53.18
CA ASP A 38 26.10 28.03 -52.16
C ASP A 38 25.73 28.48 -50.73
N SER A 39 25.75 29.79 -50.41
CA SER A 39 25.27 30.25 -49.10
C SER A 39 24.93 31.73 -48.96
N PHE A 40 24.23 32.07 -47.87
CA PHE A 40 24.06 33.47 -47.44
C PHE A 40 25.39 34.13 -47.04
N GLN A 41 26.36 33.36 -46.56
CA GLN A 41 27.68 33.85 -46.18
C GLN A 41 28.53 34.26 -47.39
N ASP A 42 28.42 33.53 -48.49
CA ASP A 42 29.14 33.83 -49.74
C ASP A 42 28.37 34.82 -50.63
N GLY A 43 27.08 34.98 -50.35
CA GLY A 43 26.15 35.76 -51.15
C GLY A 43 25.73 35.04 -52.42
N ALA A 44 24.57 35.42 -52.96
CA ALA A 44 24.03 34.85 -54.19
C ALA A 44 23.04 35.79 -54.85
N THR A 45 22.78 35.60 -56.15
CA THR A 45 21.61 36.19 -56.80
C THR A 45 20.71 35.07 -57.27
N LEU A 46 19.55 34.93 -56.64
CA LEU A 46 18.54 33.97 -57.06
C LEU A 46 17.72 34.63 -58.17
N THR A 47 17.64 33.99 -59.32
CA THR A 47 16.90 34.43 -60.51
C THR A 47 15.69 33.55 -60.80
N LEU A 48 15.61 32.36 -60.20
CA LEU A 48 14.55 31.38 -60.42
C LEU A 48 13.84 31.01 -59.10
N PRO A 49 12.50 30.82 -59.11
CA PRO A 49 11.74 30.42 -57.93
C PRO A 49 12.13 29.10 -57.27
N ASN A 50 12.77 28.19 -58.01
CA ASN A 50 13.24 26.91 -57.49
C ASN A 50 14.72 26.96 -57.06
N GLN A 51 15.38 28.12 -57.08
CA GLN A 51 16.69 28.27 -56.45
C GLN A 51 16.54 28.42 -54.94
N ILE A 52 17.35 27.68 -54.20
CA ILE A 52 17.38 27.69 -52.74
C ILE A 52 18.78 28.05 -52.27
N LEU A 53 18.88 28.82 -51.21
CA LEU A 53 20.16 29.30 -50.68
C LEU A 53 20.41 28.72 -49.30
N ARG A 54 21.64 28.24 -49.05
CA ARG A 54 21.99 27.61 -47.78
C ARG A 54 22.42 28.62 -46.72
N TRP A 55 21.99 28.47 -45.47
CA TRP A 55 22.58 29.20 -44.36
C TRP A 55 23.58 28.29 -43.63
N LYS A 56 24.88 28.38 -43.93
CA LYS A 56 25.89 27.39 -43.49
C LYS A 56 26.15 27.47 -41.96
N LEU A 57 26.34 26.32 -41.29
CA LEU A 57 26.94 26.26 -39.94
C LEU A 57 28.43 26.68 -40.00
N PRO A 58 29.02 27.27 -38.93
CA PRO A 58 28.43 27.50 -37.61
C PRO A 58 27.61 28.80 -37.49
N ASP A 59 27.67 29.71 -38.47
CA ASP A 59 27.04 31.03 -38.40
C ASP A 59 25.55 31.05 -38.75
N GLY A 60 25.01 29.89 -39.13
CA GLY A 60 23.61 29.65 -39.50
C GLY A 60 23.14 28.26 -39.08
N ASP A 61 21.97 27.82 -39.53
CA ASP A 61 21.33 26.56 -39.09
C ASP A 61 21.63 25.35 -39.98
N GLY A 62 22.34 25.54 -41.09
CA GLY A 62 22.71 24.50 -42.05
C GLY A 62 21.70 24.30 -43.19
N GLU A 63 20.56 25.00 -43.15
CA GLU A 63 19.37 24.74 -43.95
C GLU A 63 19.36 25.44 -45.31
N TYR A 64 18.47 24.98 -46.20
CA TYR A 64 18.15 25.68 -47.43
C TYR A 64 16.84 26.45 -47.33
N TYR A 65 16.87 27.70 -47.82
CA TYR A 65 15.73 28.58 -47.88
C TYR A 65 15.37 28.90 -49.33
N ARG A 66 14.08 28.83 -49.66
CA ARG A 66 13.54 29.36 -50.91
C ARG A 66 13.06 30.79 -50.69
N TRP A 67 13.24 31.64 -51.69
CA TRP A 67 12.69 33.00 -51.68
C TRP A 67 11.27 33.00 -52.24
N ASP A 68 10.31 33.49 -51.46
CA ASP A 68 8.89 33.57 -51.79
C ASP A 68 8.48 34.98 -52.28
N GLY A 69 9.44 35.89 -52.43
CA GLY A 69 9.23 37.26 -52.91
C GLY A 69 9.54 37.45 -54.41
N ALA A 70 9.73 38.71 -54.82
CA ALA A 70 10.06 39.05 -56.21
C ALA A 70 11.50 38.66 -56.58
N PHE A 71 11.69 38.19 -57.83
CA PHE A 71 12.99 37.86 -58.42
C PHE A 71 13.45 38.95 -59.42
N PRO A 72 14.76 39.17 -59.59
CA PRO A 72 15.87 38.47 -58.93
C PRO A 72 16.06 38.92 -57.48
N LYS A 73 16.40 37.97 -56.60
CA LYS A 73 16.76 38.23 -55.21
C LYS A 73 18.28 38.27 -55.06
N VAL A 74 18.82 39.47 -54.90
CA VAL A 74 20.24 39.67 -54.55
C VAL A 74 20.41 39.51 -53.05
N VAL A 75 21.35 38.65 -52.65
CA VAL A 75 21.77 38.35 -51.29
C VAL A 75 23.25 38.72 -51.17
N PRO A 76 23.60 39.82 -50.49
CA PRO A 76 24.99 40.18 -50.26
C PRO A 76 25.74 39.09 -49.48
N ALA A 77 27.06 39.01 -49.66
CA ALA A 77 27.91 38.19 -48.80
C ALA A 77 27.78 38.61 -47.32
N ALA A 78 28.07 37.69 -46.40
CA ALA A 78 27.93 37.85 -44.95
C ALA A 78 26.50 38.22 -44.48
N SER A 79 25.48 37.69 -45.16
CA SER A 79 24.07 37.93 -44.82
C SER A 79 23.42 36.76 -44.08
N THR A 80 22.18 36.96 -43.63
CA THR A 80 21.28 35.92 -43.08
C THR A 80 19.91 36.02 -43.75
N PRO A 81 19.03 35.00 -43.62
CA PRO A 81 17.63 35.12 -44.04
C PRO A 81 16.95 36.36 -43.45
N GLU A 82 17.07 36.58 -42.13
CA GLU A 82 16.56 37.77 -41.44
C GLU A 82 17.09 39.08 -42.03
N SER A 83 18.41 39.22 -42.21
CA SER A 83 19.01 40.48 -42.66
C SER A 83 18.73 40.81 -44.12
N THR A 84 18.23 39.83 -44.89
CA THR A 84 17.94 39.99 -46.31
C THR A 84 16.47 39.81 -46.66
N GLY A 85 15.55 39.98 -45.71
CA GLY A 85 14.12 40.07 -46.03
C GLY A 85 13.18 39.43 -45.02
N GLY A 86 13.70 38.78 -43.97
CA GLY A 86 12.89 38.09 -42.96
C GLY A 86 12.47 36.69 -43.38
N ILE A 87 11.97 35.91 -42.43
CA ILE A 87 11.41 34.58 -42.64
C ILE A 87 9.88 34.65 -42.58
N GLY A 88 9.19 34.12 -43.60
CA GLY A 88 7.72 34.12 -43.67
C GLY A 88 7.15 34.24 -45.09
N ALA A 89 5.83 34.35 -45.20
CA ALA A 89 5.15 34.47 -46.49
C ALA A 89 5.59 35.73 -47.26
N GLY A 90 5.92 35.58 -48.54
CA GLY A 90 6.50 36.67 -49.35
C GLY A 90 7.98 36.98 -49.06
N ALA A 91 8.63 36.21 -48.19
CA ALA A 91 10.03 36.35 -47.79
C ALA A 91 10.79 35.01 -47.87
N TRP A 92 11.78 34.76 -47.00
CA TRP A 92 12.47 33.46 -46.98
C TRP A 92 11.61 32.38 -46.31
N LEU A 93 11.54 31.20 -46.94
CA LEU A 93 10.85 30.03 -46.39
C LEU A 93 11.81 28.85 -46.37
N SER A 94 11.97 28.20 -45.21
CA SER A 94 12.75 26.97 -45.10
C SER A 94 12.12 25.86 -45.94
N VAL A 95 12.95 25.08 -46.63
CA VAL A 95 12.51 24.13 -47.67
C VAL A 95 12.22 22.72 -47.13
N GLY A 96 12.17 22.54 -45.80
CA GLY A 96 11.37 21.44 -45.22
C GLY A 96 12.02 20.55 -44.15
N ASP A 97 13.16 20.92 -43.57
CA ASP A 97 13.79 20.11 -42.51
C ASP A 97 13.75 20.83 -41.16
N ALA A 98 14.19 22.09 -41.07
CA ALA A 98 14.20 22.82 -39.79
C ALA A 98 12.82 22.98 -39.12
N SER A 99 11.74 23.28 -39.83
CA SER A 99 10.43 23.46 -39.19
C SER A 99 9.85 22.13 -38.67
N LEU A 100 10.02 21.04 -39.42
CA LEU A 100 9.61 19.71 -38.98
C LEU A 100 10.50 19.21 -37.83
N ARG A 101 11.82 19.38 -37.91
CA ARG A 101 12.74 19.05 -36.81
C ARG A 101 12.45 19.88 -35.56
N ALA A 102 12.20 21.17 -35.72
CA ALA A 102 11.83 22.05 -34.61
C ALA A 102 10.52 21.59 -33.97
N ASN A 103 9.51 21.25 -34.77
CA ASN A 103 8.26 20.73 -34.25
C ASN A 103 8.42 19.35 -33.59
N LEU A 104 9.23 18.44 -34.15
CA LEU A 104 9.48 17.12 -33.56
C LEU A 104 10.36 17.17 -32.30
N ASN A 105 11.24 18.17 -32.17
CA ASN A 105 12.08 18.40 -30.99
C ASN A 105 11.41 19.31 -29.94
N ASN A 106 10.14 19.66 -30.12
CA ASN A 106 9.40 20.53 -29.22
C ASN A 106 8.50 19.70 -28.30
N TYR A 107 8.64 19.92 -26.99
CA TYR A 107 7.92 19.23 -25.93
C TYR A 107 6.55 19.84 -25.59
N GLY A 108 6.15 20.92 -26.27
CA GLY A 108 4.88 21.60 -26.05
C GLY A 108 3.69 20.86 -26.67
N ASP A 109 2.51 21.06 -26.08
CA ASP A 109 1.26 20.43 -26.53
C ASP A 109 1.03 20.60 -28.04
N GLY A 110 0.69 19.49 -28.71
CA GLY A 110 0.45 19.46 -30.16
C GLY A 110 1.70 19.37 -31.03
N ASN A 111 2.91 19.36 -30.44
CA ASN A 111 4.18 19.13 -31.12
C ASN A 111 4.80 17.79 -30.69
N GLY A 112 6.02 17.50 -31.17
CA GLY A 112 6.76 16.30 -30.80
C GLY A 112 6.05 15.02 -31.25
N ASP A 113 5.82 14.13 -30.30
CA ASP A 113 5.12 12.87 -30.51
C ASP A 113 3.63 13.04 -30.87
N ALA A 114 3.02 14.19 -30.57
CA ALA A 114 1.64 14.49 -30.96
C ALA A 114 1.45 14.62 -32.48
N LEU A 115 2.54 14.81 -33.24
CA LEU A 115 2.53 14.91 -34.71
C LEU A 115 2.63 13.54 -35.40
N ILE A 116 2.86 12.47 -34.64
CA ILE A 116 3.05 11.11 -35.16
C ILE A 116 1.75 10.33 -35.02
N ALA A 117 1.10 10.02 -36.15
CA ALA A 117 -0.09 9.17 -36.16
C ALA A 117 0.29 7.69 -35.99
N VAL A 118 -0.46 6.98 -35.14
CA VAL A 118 -0.29 5.55 -34.86
C VAL A 118 -1.62 4.81 -34.90
N LYS A 119 -1.55 3.51 -35.21
CA LYS A 119 -2.70 2.60 -35.23
C LYS A 119 -2.23 1.17 -34.98
N GLN A 120 -2.91 0.46 -34.09
CA GLN A 120 -2.64 -0.95 -33.84
C GLN A 120 -3.01 -1.80 -35.07
N PRO A 121 -2.29 -2.91 -35.36
CA PRO A 121 -2.52 -3.73 -36.55
C PRO A 121 -3.76 -4.63 -36.46
N PHE A 122 -4.58 -4.47 -35.42
CA PHE A 122 -5.76 -5.30 -35.18
C PHE A 122 -7.03 -4.71 -35.82
N SER A 123 -7.87 -5.55 -36.39
CA SER A 123 -9.18 -5.15 -36.95
C SER A 123 -10.03 -4.40 -35.90
N GLY A 124 -10.60 -3.26 -36.29
CA GLY A 124 -11.39 -2.39 -35.41
C GLY A 124 -10.59 -1.34 -34.62
N SER A 125 -9.27 -1.30 -34.76
CA SER A 125 -8.44 -0.30 -34.08
C SER A 125 -8.68 1.12 -34.62
N LYS A 126 -8.72 2.11 -33.73
CA LYS A 126 -8.86 3.55 -34.05
C LYS A 126 -7.48 4.18 -34.28
N GLU A 127 -7.43 5.20 -35.15
CA GLU A 127 -6.28 6.10 -35.28
C GLU A 127 -6.16 7.06 -34.09
N MET A 128 -4.93 7.31 -33.64
CA MET A 128 -4.61 8.30 -32.62
C MET A 128 -3.18 8.84 -32.83
N ASN A 129 -2.77 9.86 -32.09
CA ASN A 129 -1.37 10.29 -32.08
C ASN A 129 -0.56 9.51 -31.03
N GLN A 130 0.76 9.49 -31.19
CA GLN A 130 1.68 8.77 -30.28
C GLN A 130 1.63 9.35 -28.85
N HIS A 131 1.40 10.65 -28.70
CA HIS A 131 1.30 11.32 -27.41
C HIS A 131 0.13 10.81 -26.55
N ASP A 132 -1.06 10.70 -27.15
CA ASP A 132 -2.25 10.15 -26.49
C ASP A 132 -2.08 8.66 -26.18
N PHE A 133 -1.30 7.93 -26.99
CA PHE A 133 -0.99 6.53 -26.72
C PHE A 133 -0.06 6.40 -25.50
N ASN A 134 0.96 7.26 -25.40
CA ASN A 134 1.85 7.31 -24.24
C ASN A 134 1.10 7.62 -22.94
N LYS A 135 0.07 8.49 -22.99
CA LYS A 135 -0.79 8.83 -21.84
C LYS A 135 -1.59 7.65 -21.29
N LEU A 136 -1.76 6.57 -22.04
CA LEU A 136 -2.44 5.36 -21.55
C LEU A 136 -1.64 4.62 -20.47
N TYR A 137 -0.34 4.93 -20.32
CA TYR A 137 0.55 4.27 -19.37
C TYR A 137 1.35 5.31 -18.59
N ILE A 138 1.08 5.41 -17.28
CA ILE A 138 1.84 6.27 -16.38
C ILE A 138 2.98 5.45 -15.78
N ASN A 139 4.22 5.77 -16.16
CA ASN A 139 5.41 5.14 -15.61
C ASN A 139 6.19 6.17 -14.79
N ILE A 140 6.72 5.75 -13.64
CA ILE A 140 7.44 6.65 -12.73
C ILE A 140 8.62 7.38 -13.41
N MET A 141 9.27 6.76 -14.40
CA MET A 141 10.41 7.33 -15.13
C MET A 141 10.02 8.48 -16.08
N GLN A 142 8.73 8.71 -16.30
CA GLN A 142 8.25 9.87 -17.08
C GLN A 142 8.36 11.18 -16.29
N PHE A 143 8.61 11.12 -14.98
CA PHE A 143 8.58 12.28 -14.09
C PHE A 143 10.00 12.82 -13.82
N ALA A 144 10.13 14.14 -13.87
CA ALA A 144 11.41 14.81 -13.72
C ALA A 144 12.07 14.48 -12.38
N GLY A 145 13.37 14.19 -12.43
CA GLY A 145 14.16 13.86 -11.25
C GLY A 145 14.02 12.42 -10.76
N VAL A 146 13.23 11.56 -11.44
CA VAL A 146 13.16 10.12 -11.12
C VAL A 146 14.17 9.34 -11.97
N THR A 147 15.06 8.61 -11.31
CA THR A 147 16.14 7.82 -11.92
C THR A 147 16.23 6.39 -11.39
N GLY A 148 15.66 6.11 -10.22
CA GLY A 148 15.76 4.79 -9.57
C GLY A 148 17.15 4.46 -9.02
N ASP A 149 18.01 5.47 -8.77
CA ASP A 149 19.41 5.30 -8.35
C ASP A 149 19.63 5.39 -6.81
N GLY A 150 18.56 5.56 -6.04
CA GLY A 150 18.60 5.70 -4.58
C GLY A 150 18.86 7.12 -4.06
N THR A 151 19.09 8.10 -4.92
CA THR A 151 19.09 9.52 -4.53
C THR A 151 17.68 9.99 -4.17
N ASP A 152 17.58 11.20 -3.60
CA ASP A 152 16.30 11.82 -3.28
C ASP A 152 15.55 12.20 -4.56
N GLN A 153 14.43 11.52 -4.80
CA GLN A 153 13.59 11.68 -5.98
C GLN A 153 12.16 12.09 -5.58
N THR A 154 11.98 12.57 -4.34
CA THR A 154 10.67 12.75 -3.68
C THR A 154 9.69 13.56 -4.52
N ALA A 155 10.13 14.70 -5.08
CA ALA A 155 9.26 15.57 -5.87
C ALA A 155 8.73 14.89 -7.14
N GLY A 156 9.59 14.15 -7.85
CA GLY A 156 9.22 13.41 -9.05
C GLY A 156 8.28 12.24 -8.74
N ILE A 157 8.55 11.50 -7.64
CA ILE A 157 7.71 10.40 -7.18
C ILE A 157 6.32 10.93 -6.76
N GLN A 158 6.25 12.03 -6.01
CA GLN A 158 4.97 12.63 -5.62
C GLN A 158 4.18 13.13 -6.84
N ALA A 159 4.85 13.71 -7.84
CA ALA A 159 4.20 14.10 -9.08
C ALA A 159 3.63 12.88 -9.83
N ALA A 160 4.34 11.76 -9.85
CA ALA A 160 3.88 10.50 -10.43
C ALA A 160 2.65 9.95 -9.71
N ILE A 161 2.65 9.94 -8.37
CA ILE A 161 1.51 9.50 -7.55
C ILE A 161 0.29 10.41 -7.78
N ASN A 162 0.50 11.72 -7.88
CA ASN A 162 -0.59 12.67 -8.16
C ASN A 162 -1.23 12.44 -9.54
N ALA A 163 -0.41 12.20 -10.57
CA ALA A 163 -0.87 11.92 -11.92
C ALA A 163 -1.64 10.59 -12.02
N ALA A 164 -1.37 9.66 -11.10
CA ALA A 164 -2.02 8.37 -11.03
C ALA A 164 -3.43 8.41 -10.44
N SER A 165 -3.91 9.56 -9.96
CA SER A 165 -5.31 9.71 -9.56
C SER A 165 -6.23 9.40 -10.74
N GLY A 166 -7.07 8.38 -10.59
CA GLY A 166 -7.94 7.83 -11.64
C GLY A 166 -7.26 6.85 -12.59
N ASN A 167 -5.99 6.46 -12.35
CA ASN A 167 -5.15 5.67 -13.26
C ASN A 167 -4.24 4.69 -12.50
N VAL A 168 -3.44 3.93 -13.25
CA VAL A 168 -2.40 3.02 -12.72
C VAL A 168 -1.02 3.66 -12.90
N LEU A 169 -0.23 3.73 -11.82
CA LEU A 169 1.19 4.07 -11.82
C LEU A 169 2.05 2.81 -11.83
N TYR A 170 2.90 2.67 -12.84
CA TYR A 170 3.89 1.60 -12.92
C TYR A 170 5.26 2.06 -12.43
N ILE A 171 5.81 1.33 -11.47
CA ILE A 171 7.15 1.56 -10.91
C ILE A 171 8.04 0.37 -11.32
N GLY A 172 9.08 0.68 -12.11
CA GLY A 172 10.06 -0.30 -12.58
C GLY A 172 11.05 -0.71 -11.48
N ASN A 173 11.97 -1.62 -11.81
CA ASN A 173 13.07 -1.96 -10.89
C ASN A 173 13.95 -0.73 -10.64
N GLY A 174 14.39 -0.55 -9.40
CA GLY A 174 15.20 0.60 -8.99
C GLY A 174 15.00 0.93 -7.52
N VAL A 175 15.84 1.81 -7.01
CA VAL A 175 15.71 2.38 -5.66
C VAL A 175 15.24 3.83 -5.78
N TYR A 176 14.09 4.10 -5.19
CA TYR A 176 13.41 5.39 -5.21
C TYR A 176 13.53 6.00 -3.83
N GLY A 177 14.57 6.81 -3.64
CA GLY A 177 14.88 7.45 -2.37
C GLY A 177 13.92 8.62 -2.07
N VAL A 178 13.45 8.69 -0.83
CA VAL A 178 12.43 9.63 -0.37
C VAL A 178 12.86 10.35 0.91
N SER A 179 12.70 11.67 0.95
CA SER A 179 13.08 12.56 2.06
C SER A 179 11.89 13.31 2.69
N SER A 180 10.66 13.10 2.22
CA SER A 180 9.41 13.56 2.85
C SER A 180 8.25 12.61 2.55
N ALA A 181 7.18 12.66 3.35
CA ALA A 181 6.04 11.75 3.21
C ALA A 181 5.39 11.83 1.81
N LEU A 182 5.14 10.67 1.20
CA LEU A 182 4.40 10.56 -0.06
C LEU A 182 2.91 10.43 0.21
N LYS A 183 2.11 11.32 -0.39
CA LYS A 183 0.65 11.39 -0.24
C LYS A 183 -0.07 10.72 -1.40
N ILE A 184 -0.94 9.75 -1.10
CA ILE A 184 -1.64 8.93 -2.09
C ILE A 184 -3.10 9.41 -2.26
N PRO A 185 -3.48 10.01 -3.41
CA PRO A 185 -4.85 10.44 -3.63
C PRO A 185 -5.80 9.26 -3.87
N SER A 186 -7.10 9.53 -3.83
CA SER A 186 -8.14 8.55 -4.18
C SER A 186 -8.00 8.04 -5.62
N ASN A 187 -8.55 6.87 -5.89
CA ASN A 187 -8.54 6.23 -7.22
C ASN A 187 -7.14 5.99 -7.77
N THR A 188 -6.19 5.66 -6.89
CA THR A 188 -4.79 5.47 -7.28
C THR A 188 -4.45 4.00 -7.19
N HIS A 189 -3.89 3.45 -8.27
CA HIS A 189 -3.34 2.09 -8.27
C HIS A 189 -1.83 2.14 -8.55
N ILE A 190 -1.02 1.77 -7.57
CA ILE A 190 0.45 1.69 -7.69
C ILE A 190 0.85 0.23 -7.91
N VAL A 191 1.49 -0.06 -9.04
CA VAL A 191 2.01 -1.39 -9.38
C VAL A 191 3.53 -1.33 -9.44
N MET A 192 4.18 -2.03 -8.51
CA MET A 192 5.62 -2.07 -8.36
C MET A 192 6.20 -3.39 -8.88
N SER A 193 7.21 -3.29 -9.73
CA SER A 193 8.01 -4.45 -10.14
C SER A 193 8.70 -5.09 -8.93
N PRO A 194 9.00 -6.40 -8.92
CA PRO A 194 9.61 -7.06 -7.76
C PRO A 194 10.92 -6.44 -7.26
N GLY A 195 11.70 -5.78 -8.15
CA GLY A 195 12.94 -5.07 -7.79
C GLY A 195 12.78 -3.57 -7.54
N ALA A 196 11.55 -3.07 -7.46
CA ALA A 196 11.27 -1.68 -7.09
C ALA A 196 11.33 -1.51 -5.58
N VAL A 197 12.06 -0.49 -5.10
CA VAL A 197 12.20 -0.19 -3.67
C VAL A 197 11.91 1.28 -3.42
N ILE A 198 10.85 1.61 -2.69
CA ILE A 198 10.63 2.95 -2.15
C ILE A 198 11.35 3.01 -0.79
N ARG A 199 12.38 3.86 -0.66
CA ARG A 199 13.27 3.89 0.50
C ARG A 199 13.28 5.24 1.19
N ARG A 200 13.06 5.25 2.50
CA ARG A 200 13.28 6.42 3.35
C ARG A 200 14.77 6.77 3.44
N LEU A 201 15.11 8.04 3.26
CA LEU A 201 16.49 8.54 3.34
C LEU A 201 16.79 9.36 4.61
N SER A 202 15.77 9.96 5.24
CA SER A 202 15.97 10.96 6.30
C SER A 202 15.27 10.59 7.60
N GLY A 203 15.96 10.77 8.72
CA GLY A 203 15.42 10.60 10.08
C GLY A 203 14.27 11.54 10.46
N GLY A 204 13.96 12.55 9.64
CA GLY A 204 12.81 13.46 9.84
C GLY A 204 11.47 12.97 9.27
N VAL A 205 11.43 11.87 8.51
CA VAL A 205 10.22 11.39 7.79
C VAL A 205 9.48 10.33 8.60
N ASP A 206 8.72 10.69 9.63
CA ASP A 206 8.06 9.71 10.51
C ASP A 206 6.91 8.89 9.87
N THR A 207 6.41 9.30 8.70
CA THR A 207 5.52 8.53 7.83
C THR A 207 6.05 8.52 6.39
N LEU A 208 6.26 7.34 5.80
CA LEU A 208 6.82 7.24 4.46
C LEU A 208 5.75 7.38 3.37
N LEU A 209 4.66 6.61 3.47
CA LEU A 209 3.48 6.73 2.61
C LEU A 209 2.21 6.90 3.45
N ILE A 210 1.31 7.76 2.99
CA ILE A 210 0.04 8.04 3.65
C ILE A 210 -1.02 8.46 2.63
N ASN A 211 -2.30 8.20 2.87
CA ASN A 211 -3.36 8.75 2.01
C ASN A 211 -3.40 10.29 2.03
N ASN A 212 -3.82 10.90 0.93
CA ASN A 212 -3.83 12.35 0.75
C ASN A 212 -5.07 12.98 1.38
N SER A 213 -5.00 13.22 2.69
CA SER A 213 -5.98 13.95 3.47
C SER A 213 -5.43 15.28 4.01
N ASP A 214 -6.30 16.26 4.17
CA ASP A 214 -6.04 17.54 4.84
C ASP A 214 -6.54 17.58 6.29
N GLY A 215 -7.19 16.51 6.73
CA GLY A 215 -7.70 16.38 8.09
C GLY A 215 -9.11 16.91 8.35
N SER A 216 -9.84 17.33 7.31
CA SER A 216 -11.16 17.96 7.45
C SER A 216 -12.34 16.99 7.29
N ILE A 217 -12.14 15.87 6.59
CA ILE A 217 -13.19 14.89 6.26
C ILE A 217 -13.03 13.65 7.15
N GLY A 218 -14.03 13.41 8.00
CA GLY A 218 -14.06 12.27 8.94
C GLY A 218 -14.74 11.01 8.38
N GLY A 219 -15.09 10.08 9.27
CA GLY A 219 -15.66 8.80 8.88
C GLY A 219 -14.73 8.01 7.95
N TYR A 220 -15.23 7.55 6.80
CA TYR A 220 -14.49 6.75 5.82
C TYR A 220 -14.34 7.44 4.45
N GLN A 221 -14.36 8.77 4.43
CA GLN A 221 -14.59 9.57 3.22
C GLN A 221 -13.41 10.44 2.77
N ALA A 222 -12.31 10.49 3.52
CA ALA A 222 -11.16 11.33 3.15
C ALA A 222 -10.52 10.85 1.84
N ASN A 223 -10.33 9.54 1.69
CA ASN A 223 -9.92 8.94 0.42
C ASN A 223 -10.55 7.57 0.18
N THR A 224 -10.66 7.18 -1.09
CA THR A 224 -11.19 5.87 -1.47
C THR A 224 -10.48 5.25 -2.67
N ASN A 225 -10.59 3.93 -2.84
CA ASN A 225 -10.10 3.20 -4.01
C ASN A 225 -8.58 3.37 -4.20
N ILE A 226 -7.81 2.91 -3.20
CA ILE A 226 -6.34 2.97 -3.21
C ILE A 226 -5.78 1.54 -3.22
N PHE A 227 -5.05 1.21 -4.29
CA PHE A 227 -4.45 -0.11 -4.48
C PHE A 227 -2.92 0.00 -4.59
N ILE A 228 -2.20 -0.86 -3.88
CA ILE A 228 -0.73 -0.92 -3.89
C ILE A 228 -0.31 -2.38 -4.04
N GLU A 229 0.43 -2.67 -5.10
CA GLU A 229 0.81 -4.04 -5.48
C GLU A 229 2.33 -4.19 -5.70
N GLY A 230 2.91 -5.24 -5.11
CA GLY A 230 4.30 -5.64 -5.39
C GLY A 230 5.38 -4.76 -4.75
N GLY A 231 6.64 -4.98 -5.16
CA GLY A 231 7.79 -4.18 -4.74
C GLY A 231 8.14 -4.25 -3.24
N THR A 232 8.97 -3.30 -2.81
CA THR A 232 9.44 -3.17 -1.43
C THR A 232 9.27 -1.73 -0.92
N ILE A 233 8.77 -1.60 0.30
CA ILE A 233 8.77 -0.35 1.07
C ILE A 233 9.78 -0.50 2.22
N ASP A 234 10.85 0.28 2.17
CA ASP A 234 12.03 0.18 3.04
C ASP A 234 12.13 1.42 3.95
N GLY A 235 11.97 1.21 5.25
CA GLY A 235 12.05 2.27 6.26
C GLY A 235 13.47 2.81 6.47
N GLY A 236 14.49 2.21 5.86
CA GLY A 236 15.84 2.77 5.87
C GLY A 236 16.49 2.76 7.24
N ALA A 237 16.17 1.80 8.12
CA ALA A 237 16.73 1.73 9.48
C ALA A 237 18.27 1.74 9.55
N SER A 238 18.95 1.28 8.48
CA SER A 238 20.41 1.35 8.35
C SER A 238 20.95 2.76 8.07
N LEU A 239 20.11 3.65 7.55
CA LEU A 239 20.42 5.05 7.27
C LEU A 239 20.05 5.95 8.46
N THR A 240 18.96 5.60 9.15
CA THR A 240 18.46 6.34 10.31
C THR A 240 17.75 5.43 11.30
N ALA A 241 18.05 5.57 12.58
CA ALA A 241 17.36 4.85 13.65
C ALA A 241 16.06 5.53 14.12
N SER A 242 15.68 6.66 13.51
CA SER A 242 14.46 7.39 13.86
C SER A 242 13.21 6.61 13.49
N ASN A 243 12.18 6.75 14.32
CA ASN A 243 10.92 6.04 14.16
C ASN A 243 10.23 6.32 12.80
N CYS A 244 9.61 5.29 12.20
CA CYS A 244 8.91 5.38 10.92
C CYS A 244 7.68 4.47 10.88
N ASN A 245 6.53 5.01 10.48
CA ASN A 245 5.46 4.21 9.91
C ASN A 245 5.61 4.15 8.39
N LEU A 246 5.55 2.96 7.81
CA LEU A 246 5.84 2.80 6.38
C LEU A 246 4.64 3.16 5.50
N LEU A 247 3.45 2.65 5.81
CA LEU A 247 2.24 2.89 5.03
C LEU A 247 1.05 3.15 5.96
N ASN A 248 0.36 4.27 5.76
CA ASN A 248 -0.65 4.74 6.70
C ASN A 248 -1.95 5.06 5.98
N PHE A 249 -3.07 4.68 6.59
CA PHE A 249 -4.41 5.00 6.11
C PHE A 249 -5.22 5.61 7.25
N GLY A 250 -5.81 6.78 7.01
CA GLY A 250 -6.73 7.47 7.91
C GLY A 250 -7.98 7.92 7.16
N HIS A 251 -9.16 7.67 7.73
CA HIS A 251 -10.46 8.04 7.14
C HIS A 251 -10.68 7.52 5.71
N CYS A 252 -10.20 6.31 5.42
CA CYS A 252 -10.22 5.72 4.08
C CYS A 252 -11.34 4.69 3.88
N SER A 253 -11.66 4.41 2.63
CA SER A 253 -12.43 3.22 2.26
C SER A 253 -11.94 2.54 0.99
N ASP A 254 -12.18 1.24 0.85
CA ASP A 254 -11.81 0.45 -0.34
C ASP A 254 -10.29 0.53 -0.65
N VAL A 255 -9.52 -0.15 0.20
CA VAL A 255 -8.06 -0.16 0.13
C VAL A 255 -7.55 -1.58 -0.08
N ARG A 256 -6.55 -1.76 -0.94
CA ARG A 256 -5.87 -3.04 -1.14
C ARG A 256 -4.36 -2.88 -1.11
N VAL A 257 -3.69 -3.71 -0.31
CA VAL A 257 -2.24 -3.84 -0.26
C VAL A 257 -1.90 -5.30 -0.53
N SER A 258 -1.24 -5.59 -1.65
CA SER A 258 -1.05 -6.96 -2.13
C SER A 258 0.38 -7.24 -2.55
N GLY A 259 0.99 -8.30 -2.03
CA GLY A 259 2.31 -8.75 -2.51
C GLY A 259 3.46 -7.79 -2.21
N VAL A 260 3.28 -6.85 -1.28
CA VAL A 260 4.29 -5.84 -0.92
C VAL A 260 5.23 -6.40 0.14
N THR A 261 6.53 -6.11 0.03
CA THR A 261 7.51 -6.39 1.07
C THR A 261 7.78 -5.14 1.91
N PHE A 262 7.63 -5.24 3.24
CA PHE A 262 7.91 -4.18 4.20
C PHE A 262 9.10 -4.56 5.06
N ILE A 263 10.11 -3.70 5.09
CA ILE A 263 11.34 -3.95 5.85
C ILE A 263 11.81 -2.71 6.60
N ASN A 264 12.53 -2.95 7.70
CA ASN A 264 13.32 -1.95 8.40
C ASN A 264 12.56 -0.68 8.79
N PRO A 265 11.33 -0.74 9.34
CA PRO A 265 10.80 0.45 10.02
C PRO A 265 11.73 0.84 11.17
N GLY A 266 11.85 2.14 11.42
CA GLY A 266 12.60 2.60 12.59
C GLY A 266 11.80 2.41 13.87
N GLY A 267 12.47 1.99 14.95
CA GLY A 267 11.89 1.91 16.29
C GLY A 267 10.73 0.93 16.45
N ARG A 268 9.85 1.17 17.44
CA ARG A 268 8.66 0.35 17.72
C ARG A 268 7.50 0.53 16.73
N TRP A 269 7.72 1.25 15.63
CA TRP A 269 6.65 1.76 14.77
C TRP A 269 6.24 0.74 13.71
N HIS A 270 5.23 1.10 12.92
CA HIS A 270 4.36 0.14 12.23
C HIS A 270 4.71 0.01 10.75
N ALA A 271 4.64 -1.20 10.20
CA ALA A 271 4.71 -1.34 8.73
C ALA A 271 3.47 -0.73 8.11
N ILE A 272 2.30 -1.09 8.64
CA ILE A 272 1.01 -0.55 8.21
C ILE A 272 0.25 -0.08 9.43
N GLU A 273 -0.20 1.17 9.41
CA GLU A 273 -1.21 1.66 10.35
C GLU A 273 -2.53 1.90 9.62
N VAL A 274 -3.57 1.19 10.05
CA VAL A 274 -4.93 1.27 9.54
C VAL A 274 -5.76 1.99 10.58
N ASN A 275 -6.08 3.24 10.33
CA ASN A 275 -6.84 4.10 11.22
C ASN A 275 -8.16 4.52 10.55
N ALA A 276 -9.28 4.42 11.28
CA ALA A 276 -10.60 4.86 10.80
C ALA A 276 -10.87 4.47 9.33
N THR A 277 -10.58 3.21 8.98
CA THR A 277 -10.63 2.74 7.60
C THR A 277 -11.66 1.61 7.45
N LYS A 278 -12.45 1.68 6.37
CA LYS A 278 -13.48 0.69 6.06
C LYS A 278 -13.20 -0.08 4.77
N GLY A 279 -13.20 -1.40 4.82
CA GLY A 279 -13.05 -2.22 3.62
C GLY A 279 -11.60 -2.20 3.13
N ILE A 280 -10.70 -2.77 3.90
CA ILE A 280 -9.28 -2.91 3.54
C ILE A 280 -8.89 -4.39 3.47
N LEU A 281 -8.14 -4.74 2.43
CA LEU A 281 -7.52 -6.06 2.25
C LEU A 281 -6.00 -5.91 2.22
N ILE A 282 -5.33 -6.54 3.18
CA ILE A 282 -3.87 -6.70 3.23
C ILE A 282 -3.58 -8.17 2.98
N GLU A 283 -2.97 -8.49 1.84
CA GLU A 283 -2.76 -9.89 1.46
C GLU A 283 -1.41 -10.20 0.82
N SER A 284 -0.96 -11.44 1.00
CA SER A 284 0.26 -11.96 0.36
C SER A 284 1.51 -11.09 0.58
N CYS A 285 1.52 -10.27 1.63
CA CYS A 285 2.63 -9.36 1.95
C CYS A 285 3.66 -10.07 2.84
N LEU A 286 4.89 -9.57 2.78
CA LEU A 286 5.99 -9.99 3.62
C LEU A 286 6.42 -8.82 4.51
N PHE A 287 6.50 -9.04 5.81
CA PHE A 287 6.92 -8.04 6.79
C PHE A 287 8.11 -8.56 7.59
N GLN A 288 9.18 -7.76 7.66
CA GLN A 288 10.41 -8.16 8.35
C GLN A 288 11.05 -7.01 9.14
N THR A 289 11.81 -7.38 10.17
CA THR A 289 12.80 -6.52 10.87
C THR A 289 12.23 -5.24 11.49
N GLY A 290 11.12 -5.34 12.25
CA GLY A 290 10.43 -4.17 12.81
C GLY A 290 9.89 -4.33 14.24
N GLY A 291 9.27 -3.27 14.78
CA GLY A 291 8.55 -3.29 16.05
C GLY A 291 9.40 -3.35 17.34
N LEU A 292 10.74 -3.37 17.23
CA LEU A 292 11.66 -3.69 18.34
C LEU A 292 11.22 -4.98 19.08
N ASP A 293 11.63 -5.16 20.33
CA ASP A 293 11.09 -6.22 21.21
C ASP A 293 10.10 -5.61 22.23
N GLU A 294 9.12 -4.85 21.75
CA GLU A 294 8.18 -4.07 22.56
C GLU A 294 6.73 -4.48 22.36
N TRP A 295 5.94 -4.53 23.44
CA TRP A 295 4.54 -5.00 23.40
C TRP A 295 3.62 -4.18 22.48
N ASP A 296 3.91 -2.88 22.35
CA ASP A 296 3.18 -1.93 21.50
C ASP A 296 3.96 -1.63 20.21
N GLY A 297 4.69 -2.65 19.72
CA GLY A 297 5.40 -2.65 18.44
C GLY A 297 4.68 -3.48 17.38
N GLU A 298 3.44 -3.12 17.05
CA GLU A 298 2.62 -3.82 16.06
C GLU A 298 3.15 -3.66 14.63
N CYS A 299 3.11 -4.72 13.83
CA CYS A 299 3.45 -4.68 12.41
C CYS A 299 2.32 -4.06 11.61
N ILE A 300 1.11 -4.63 11.79
CA ILE A 300 -0.13 -4.09 11.27
C ILE A 300 -0.93 -3.57 12.46
N GLN A 301 -0.95 -2.25 12.63
CA GLN A 301 -1.75 -1.61 13.66
C GLN A 301 -3.16 -1.32 13.13
N LEU A 302 -4.17 -1.62 13.93
CA LEU A 302 -5.58 -1.41 13.63
C LEU A 302 -6.17 -0.43 14.65
N ASP A 303 -6.25 0.86 14.32
CA ASP A 303 -6.52 1.90 15.30
C ASP A 303 -7.74 2.79 14.95
N ILE A 304 -8.00 3.77 15.80
CA ILE A 304 -9.16 4.66 15.80
C ILE A 304 -8.72 6.11 15.56
N ALA A 305 -9.60 6.95 15.00
CA ALA A 305 -9.28 8.37 14.73
C ALA A 305 -9.07 9.16 16.03
N ASP A 306 -7.82 9.19 16.50
CA ASP A 306 -7.33 9.90 17.67
C ASP A 306 -5.93 10.47 17.41
N TYR A 307 -5.64 11.64 17.99
CA TYR A 307 -4.36 12.33 17.80
C TYR A 307 -3.17 11.57 18.43
N GLY A 308 -3.40 10.86 19.53
CA GLY A 308 -2.34 10.14 20.24
C GLY A 308 -1.81 8.93 19.48
N GLY A 309 -2.70 8.22 18.77
CA GLY A 309 -2.35 7.10 17.89
C GLY A 309 -1.90 7.55 16.50
N PHE A 310 -2.70 8.41 15.84
CA PHE A 310 -2.50 8.82 14.45
C PHE A 310 -2.41 10.36 14.36
N PRO A 311 -1.21 10.95 14.49
CA PRO A 311 -1.06 12.41 14.64
C PRO A 311 -1.01 13.20 13.32
N TRP A 312 -0.95 12.53 12.15
CA TRP A 312 -0.62 13.19 10.88
C TRP A 312 -1.74 14.07 10.33
N PHE A 313 -3.00 13.68 10.53
CA PHE A 313 -4.18 14.48 10.19
C PHE A 313 -5.42 13.94 10.92
N GLY A 314 -6.44 14.78 11.07
CA GLY A 314 -7.73 14.39 11.64
C GLY A 314 -8.83 14.12 10.59
N PRO A 315 -10.11 14.42 10.90
CA PRO A 315 -10.58 14.85 12.21
C PRO A 315 -10.43 13.74 13.24
N TYR A 316 -10.00 14.06 14.46
CA TYR A 316 -9.88 13.09 15.56
C TYR A 316 -11.26 12.82 16.18
N ASP A 317 -12.16 12.23 15.38
CA ASP A 317 -13.59 12.09 15.66
C ASP A 317 -13.97 10.76 16.33
N GLY A 318 -12.98 9.91 16.62
CA GLY A 318 -13.19 8.60 17.23
C GLY A 318 -13.75 7.53 16.29
N THR A 319 -13.78 7.77 14.97
CA THR A 319 -14.15 6.76 13.98
C THR A 319 -13.27 5.51 14.12
N THR A 320 -13.89 4.34 14.17
CA THR A 320 -13.22 3.03 14.26
C THR A 320 -13.03 2.37 12.91
N CYS A 321 -12.21 1.33 12.86
CA CYS A 321 -12.06 0.49 11.68
C CYS A 321 -13.28 -0.43 11.47
N ALA A 322 -13.55 -0.74 10.19
CA ALA A 322 -14.57 -1.71 9.82
C ALA A 322 -14.17 -2.55 8.59
N ASP A 323 -14.66 -3.79 8.48
CA ASP A 323 -14.45 -4.64 7.31
C ASP A 323 -12.96 -4.79 6.89
N VAL A 324 -12.12 -5.22 7.85
CA VAL A 324 -10.68 -5.41 7.67
C VAL A 324 -10.37 -6.87 7.37
N LYS A 325 -9.53 -7.12 6.37
CA LYS A 325 -9.06 -8.47 6.00
C LYS A 325 -7.54 -8.51 5.95
N ILE A 326 -6.94 -9.44 6.69
CA ILE A 326 -5.49 -9.70 6.74
C ILE A 326 -5.28 -11.17 6.38
N VAL A 327 -4.87 -11.43 5.13
CA VAL A 327 -4.95 -12.77 4.54
C VAL A 327 -3.63 -13.23 3.91
N ASN A 328 -3.18 -14.45 4.22
CA ASN A 328 -2.01 -15.07 3.59
C ASN A 328 -0.70 -14.25 3.67
N ASN A 329 -0.53 -13.45 4.73
CA ASN A 329 0.69 -12.67 4.94
C ASN A 329 1.73 -13.46 5.74
N THR A 330 2.99 -13.06 5.60
CA THR A 330 4.08 -13.53 6.46
C THR A 330 4.67 -12.37 7.25
N VAL A 331 4.66 -12.46 8.58
CA VAL A 331 5.36 -11.54 9.48
C VAL A 331 6.46 -12.31 10.18
N THR A 332 7.70 -11.84 10.09
CA THR A 332 8.83 -12.45 10.79
C THR A 332 9.72 -11.38 11.40
N ASP A 333 10.34 -11.71 12.53
CA ASP A 333 11.23 -10.79 13.25
C ASP A 333 10.52 -9.46 13.58
N TRP A 334 9.41 -9.60 14.30
CA TRP A 334 8.59 -8.48 14.76
C TRP A 334 8.08 -8.72 16.18
N ALA A 335 7.85 -7.67 16.96
CA ALA A 335 7.26 -7.84 18.29
C ALA A 335 5.81 -8.35 18.25
N CYS A 336 4.92 -7.63 17.57
CA CYS A 336 3.51 -7.97 17.45
C CYS A 336 3.09 -8.00 15.98
N ALA A 337 2.44 -9.06 15.47
CA ALA A 337 2.07 -9.11 14.06
C ALA A 337 0.84 -8.24 13.73
N VAL A 338 -0.28 -8.45 14.43
CA VAL A 338 -1.46 -7.61 14.30
C VAL A 338 -1.86 -7.09 15.66
N GLY A 339 -2.11 -5.79 15.80
CA GLY A 339 -2.77 -5.34 17.01
C GLY A 339 -3.12 -3.87 17.10
N MET A 340 -3.36 -3.42 18.31
CA MET A 340 -3.73 -2.03 18.64
C MET A 340 -3.52 -1.75 20.12
N HIS A 341 -3.43 -0.48 20.47
CA HIS A 341 -3.27 -0.05 21.86
C HIS A 341 -4.02 1.25 22.22
N THR A 342 -4.83 1.78 21.31
CA THR A 342 -5.73 2.92 21.60
C THR A 342 -7.17 2.47 21.65
N THR A 343 -7.93 3.00 22.61
CA THR A 343 -9.37 2.73 22.77
C THR A 343 -10.08 3.94 23.35
N LEU A 344 -11.33 4.16 22.94
CA LEU A 344 -12.24 5.14 23.55
C LEU A 344 -13.40 4.41 24.25
N SER A 345 -13.92 5.02 25.32
CA SER A 345 -14.99 4.40 26.11
C SER A 345 -16.26 4.18 25.28
N GLY A 346 -16.73 2.95 25.21
CA GLY A 346 -17.94 2.58 24.47
C GLY A 346 -17.76 2.51 22.95
N THR A 347 -16.53 2.61 22.45
CA THR A 347 -16.24 2.57 21.01
C THR A 347 -15.74 1.18 20.62
N GLN A 348 -16.28 0.63 19.53
CA GLN A 348 -15.88 -0.67 18.99
C GLN A 348 -15.71 -0.67 17.47
N SER A 349 -14.82 -1.53 16.99
CA SER A 349 -14.62 -1.84 15.58
C SER A 349 -15.39 -3.10 15.18
N TYR A 350 -15.64 -3.30 13.88
CA TYR A 350 -16.50 -4.40 13.39
C TYR A 350 -15.95 -5.07 12.14
N GLY A 351 -16.14 -6.39 12.02
CA GLY A 351 -15.85 -7.11 10.79
C GLY A 351 -14.35 -7.25 10.56
N LEU A 352 -13.75 -8.26 11.18
CA LEU A 352 -12.32 -8.55 11.05
C LEU A 352 -12.11 -9.99 10.63
N LEU A 353 -11.38 -10.20 9.54
CA LEU A 353 -10.90 -11.50 9.11
C LEU A 353 -9.37 -11.53 9.16
N ILE A 354 -8.81 -12.45 9.95
CA ILE A 354 -7.37 -12.77 9.94
C ILE A 354 -7.23 -14.24 9.59
N GLU A 355 -6.83 -14.55 8.36
CA GLU A 355 -6.85 -15.91 7.83
C GLU A 355 -5.57 -16.32 7.09
N GLY A 356 -5.11 -17.55 7.33
CA GLY A 356 -4.05 -18.16 6.52
C GLY A 356 -2.67 -17.53 6.68
N ASN A 357 -2.45 -16.71 7.71
CA ASN A 357 -1.19 -15.99 7.89
C ASN A 357 -0.15 -16.84 8.63
N SER A 358 1.13 -16.51 8.42
CA SER A 358 2.26 -17.05 9.17
C SER A 358 2.96 -15.94 9.95
N PHE A 359 2.83 -15.97 11.28
CA PHE A 359 3.38 -14.97 12.19
C PHE A 359 4.47 -15.58 13.07
N TYR A 360 5.65 -14.95 13.04
CA TYR A 360 6.82 -15.32 13.83
C TYR A 360 7.25 -14.12 14.66
N THR A 361 6.82 -14.07 15.92
CA THR A 361 6.85 -12.85 16.72
C THR A 361 7.39 -13.04 18.14
N SER A 362 7.90 -11.97 18.75
CA SER A 362 8.53 -12.04 20.08
C SER A 362 7.58 -11.71 21.24
N LYS A 363 6.50 -10.96 20.98
CA LYS A 363 5.53 -10.49 21.98
C LYS A 363 4.10 -10.94 21.71
N SER A 364 3.58 -10.75 20.50
CA SER A 364 2.21 -11.18 20.21
C SER A 364 2.02 -11.64 18.76
N GLY A 365 1.19 -12.66 18.54
CA GLY A 365 0.65 -12.91 17.21
C GLY A 365 -0.41 -11.87 16.88
N ILE A 366 -1.54 -11.94 17.58
CA ILE A 366 -2.71 -11.09 17.36
C ILE A 366 -3.15 -10.48 18.68
N LYS A 367 -3.28 -9.15 18.76
CA LYS A 367 -3.71 -8.38 19.94
C LYS A 367 -4.86 -7.45 19.59
N LEU A 368 -6.10 -7.83 19.91
CA LEU A 368 -7.29 -7.05 19.57
C LEU A 368 -7.96 -6.46 20.82
N LEU A 369 -8.39 -5.21 20.70
CA LEU A 369 -9.17 -4.50 21.71
C LEU A 369 -10.50 -4.04 21.10
N ASN A 370 -11.62 -4.35 21.75
CA ASN A 370 -12.94 -3.81 21.39
C ASN A 370 -13.38 -4.07 19.94
N TRP A 371 -13.32 -5.33 19.50
CA TRP A 371 -13.82 -5.75 18.18
C TRP A 371 -15.02 -6.68 18.27
N SER A 372 -16.00 -6.47 17.38
CA SER A 372 -17.08 -7.42 17.11
C SER A 372 -16.94 -8.03 15.72
N ASP A 373 -17.60 -9.17 15.50
CA ASP A 373 -17.63 -9.88 14.22
C ASP A 373 -16.22 -10.24 13.72
N VAL A 374 -15.50 -10.99 14.56
CA VAL A 374 -14.10 -11.37 14.36
C VAL A 374 -14.01 -12.84 13.96
N ILE A 375 -13.28 -13.12 12.88
CA ILE A 375 -12.87 -14.45 12.45
C ILE A 375 -11.35 -14.51 12.40
N ILE A 376 -10.76 -15.36 13.23
CA ILE A 376 -9.32 -15.66 13.22
C ILE A 376 -9.18 -17.14 12.92
N SER A 377 -8.72 -17.50 11.72
CA SER A 377 -8.65 -18.91 11.34
C SER A 377 -7.47 -19.32 10.51
N ASN A 378 -7.08 -20.59 10.63
CA ASN A 378 -6.04 -21.20 9.80
C ASN A 378 -4.68 -20.46 9.86
N ASN A 379 -4.39 -19.74 10.94
CA ASN A 379 -3.12 -19.03 11.10
C ASN A 379 -2.09 -19.92 11.80
N LYS A 380 -0.83 -19.76 11.40
CA LYS A 380 0.33 -20.29 12.10
C LYS A 380 0.99 -19.15 12.88
N ILE A 381 1.07 -19.29 14.20
CA ILE A 381 1.62 -18.26 15.11
C ILE A 381 2.69 -18.93 15.96
N GLU A 382 3.94 -18.57 15.75
CA GLU A 382 5.07 -19.12 16.47
C GLU A 382 5.86 -18.02 17.18
N TRP A 383 6.32 -18.31 18.39
CA TRP A 383 7.26 -17.44 19.08
C TRP A 383 8.61 -17.47 18.37
N LEU A 384 9.13 -16.27 18.08
CA LEU A 384 10.48 -16.04 17.56
C LEU A 384 11.11 -14.92 18.37
N ALA A 385 12.35 -15.11 18.83
CA ALA A 385 13.08 -14.04 19.50
C ALA A 385 13.28 -12.85 18.55
N ALA A 386 13.10 -11.63 19.05
CA ALA A 386 13.43 -10.43 18.28
C ALA A 386 14.93 -10.40 17.98
N SER A 387 15.31 -9.96 16.77
CA SER A 387 16.70 -9.82 16.35
C SER A 387 17.45 -8.71 17.09
N VAL A 388 16.73 -7.73 17.65
CA VAL A 388 17.31 -6.66 18.45
C VAL A 388 17.69 -7.15 19.85
N PRO A 389 18.85 -6.74 20.41
CA PRO A 389 19.24 -7.10 21.77
C PRO A 389 18.19 -6.67 22.81
N SER A 390 17.60 -7.64 23.49
CA SER A 390 16.55 -7.40 24.47
C SER A 390 16.64 -8.36 25.65
N THR A 391 16.47 -7.84 26.87
CA THR A 391 16.28 -8.62 28.09
C THR A 391 14.81 -9.04 28.30
N GLN A 392 13.89 -8.51 27.48
CA GLN A 392 12.45 -8.71 27.56
C GLN A 392 11.92 -9.89 26.74
N ASN A 393 12.75 -10.60 25.97
CA ASN A 393 12.32 -11.79 25.23
C ASN A 393 11.68 -12.87 26.12
N SER A 394 11.84 -12.78 27.44
CA SER A 394 11.24 -13.67 28.45
C SER A 394 10.02 -13.10 29.19
N SER A 395 9.61 -11.83 28.97
CA SER A 395 8.71 -11.11 29.89
C SER A 395 7.21 -11.17 29.54
N ARG A 396 6.80 -11.30 28.28
CA ARG A 396 5.37 -11.42 27.93
C ARG A 396 5.18 -12.00 26.52
N TYR A 397 4.33 -13.03 26.37
CA TYR A 397 3.94 -13.53 25.05
C TYR A 397 2.47 -13.97 24.98
N PHE A 398 1.78 -13.53 23.93
CA PHE A 398 0.40 -13.90 23.61
C PHE A 398 0.29 -14.42 22.18
N GLY A 399 -0.27 -15.61 21.96
CA GLY A 399 -0.54 -16.05 20.59
C GLY A 399 -1.66 -15.23 19.95
N ILE A 400 -2.84 -15.30 20.56
CA ILE A 400 -4.04 -14.54 20.18
C ILE A 400 -4.67 -13.97 21.44
N SER A 401 -4.86 -12.65 21.52
CA SER A 401 -5.63 -11.98 22.58
C SER A 401 -6.75 -11.16 21.96
N CYS A 402 -7.97 -11.36 22.44
CA CYS A 402 -9.15 -10.55 22.16
C CYS A 402 -9.70 -10.02 23.47
N GLU A 403 -9.68 -8.70 23.66
CA GLU A 403 -10.04 -8.08 24.93
C GLU A 403 -11.12 -7.01 24.77
N ALA A 404 -12.17 -7.08 25.59
CA ALA A 404 -13.21 -6.06 25.67
C ALA A 404 -12.97 -5.20 26.92
N THR A 405 -12.81 -3.90 26.73
CA THR A 405 -12.37 -2.95 27.76
C THR A 405 -13.16 -1.63 27.67
N TYR A 406 -12.95 -0.75 28.65
CA TYR A 406 -13.50 0.61 28.67
C TYR A 406 -15.00 0.72 28.33
N ASN A 407 -15.82 -0.04 29.05
CA ASN A 407 -17.28 -0.01 28.94
C ASN A 407 -17.84 -0.46 27.58
N THR A 408 -17.12 -1.36 26.88
CA THR A 408 -17.47 -1.77 25.52
C THR A 408 -18.07 -3.16 25.48
N LYS A 409 -19.16 -3.33 24.73
CA LYS A 409 -19.88 -4.60 24.57
C LYS A 409 -19.64 -5.16 23.18
N CYS A 410 -18.79 -6.16 23.09
CA CYS A 410 -18.42 -6.82 21.86
C CYS A 410 -19.14 -8.17 21.71
N SER A 411 -19.17 -8.70 20.49
CA SER A 411 -19.81 -9.99 20.22
C SER A 411 -19.24 -10.71 19.00
N ASN A 412 -19.57 -11.98 18.85
CA ASN A 412 -19.30 -12.79 17.65
C ASN A 412 -17.80 -12.94 17.38
N ILE A 413 -17.11 -13.65 18.28
CA ILE A 413 -15.69 -13.96 18.14
C ILE A 413 -15.54 -15.43 17.77
N GLN A 414 -14.91 -15.70 16.62
CA GLN A 414 -14.63 -17.04 16.14
C GLN A 414 -13.13 -17.24 15.96
N ILE A 415 -12.53 -18.11 16.75
CA ILE A 415 -11.11 -18.45 16.67
C ILE A 415 -11.00 -19.95 16.37
N SER A 416 -10.63 -20.29 15.13
CA SER A 416 -10.67 -21.68 14.69
C SER A 416 -9.46 -22.17 13.91
N ASN A 417 -9.07 -23.42 14.13
CA ASN A 417 -8.03 -24.10 13.34
C ASN A 417 -6.68 -23.37 13.29
N ASN A 418 -6.34 -22.57 14.32
CA ASN A 418 -5.04 -21.92 14.41
C ASN A 418 -4.03 -22.85 15.09
N HIS A 419 -2.76 -22.71 14.72
CA HIS A 419 -1.63 -23.35 15.39
C HIS A 419 -0.81 -22.29 16.13
N VAL A 420 -0.89 -22.29 17.46
CA VAL A 420 -0.12 -21.39 18.33
C VAL A 420 0.99 -22.17 19.01
N LYS A 421 2.25 -21.77 18.79
CA LYS A 421 3.40 -22.49 19.29
C LYS A 421 4.40 -21.58 20.00
N ARG A 422 4.79 -21.96 21.22
CA ARG A 422 5.87 -21.31 21.97
C ARG A 422 6.85 -22.33 22.52
N SER A 423 7.95 -22.54 21.80
CA SER A 423 9.00 -23.50 22.15
C SER A 423 10.12 -22.93 23.03
N GLN A 424 9.92 -21.73 23.60
CA GLN A 424 10.92 -21.07 24.44
C GLN A 424 11.23 -21.90 25.71
N VAL A 425 12.50 -21.90 26.12
CA VAL A 425 12.98 -22.47 27.38
C VAL A 425 13.36 -21.36 28.36
N ASN A 426 13.30 -21.65 29.66
CA ASN A 426 13.57 -20.69 30.74
C ASN A 426 12.72 -19.42 30.64
N VAL A 427 11.44 -19.59 30.33
CA VAL A 427 10.44 -18.52 30.34
C VAL A 427 10.30 -17.94 31.75
N LYS A 428 10.31 -16.62 31.88
CA LYS A 428 10.16 -15.91 33.17
C LYS A 428 8.75 -15.31 33.24
N THR A 429 8.23 -15.01 34.43
CA THR A 429 6.88 -14.47 34.67
C THR A 429 5.68 -15.35 34.29
N GLN A 430 4.51 -14.92 34.73
CA GLN A 430 3.22 -15.61 34.65
C GLN A 430 2.26 -15.05 33.59
N ASP A 431 2.54 -13.92 32.95
CA ASP A 431 1.51 -13.22 32.18
C ASP A 431 1.45 -13.60 30.70
N HIS A 432 1.47 -14.91 30.41
CA HIS A 432 1.52 -15.43 29.04
C HIS A 432 0.29 -16.25 28.70
N ARG A 433 -0.21 -16.14 27.46
CA ARG A 433 -1.38 -16.90 26.99
C ARG A 433 -1.20 -17.42 25.58
N GLY A 434 -1.69 -18.62 25.31
CA GLY A 434 -1.76 -19.10 23.92
C GLY A 434 -2.87 -18.37 23.18
N ILE A 435 -4.10 -18.58 23.62
CA ILE A 435 -5.31 -17.90 23.15
C ILE A 435 -6.05 -17.33 24.36
N GLN A 436 -6.44 -16.06 24.30
CA GLN A 436 -7.26 -15.38 25.28
C GLN A 436 -8.44 -14.67 24.61
N VAL A 437 -9.64 -14.88 25.17
CA VAL A 437 -10.80 -14.02 24.93
C VAL A 437 -11.31 -13.57 26.29
N SER A 438 -11.30 -12.28 26.58
CA SER A 438 -11.68 -11.81 27.91
C SER A 438 -12.26 -10.40 27.95
N SER A 439 -12.95 -10.09 29.04
CA SER A 439 -13.36 -8.71 29.33
C SER A 439 -12.63 -8.18 30.55
N ALA A 440 -12.26 -6.89 30.52
CA ALA A 440 -11.81 -6.16 31.71
C ALA A 440 -13.02 -5.93 32.63
N SER A 441 -13.25 -6.84 33.57
CA SER A 441 -14.27 -6.71 34.62
C SER A 441 -13.78 -7.30 35.94
N THR A 442 -14.20 -6.69 37.03
CA THR A 442 -13.98 -7.17 38.41
C THR A 442 -15.35 -7.50 39.01
N GLY A 443 -15.60 -8.76 39.33
CA GLY A 443 -16.87 -9.20 39.90
C GLY A 443 -18.02 -9.27 38.88
N ASP A 444 -19.23 -8.94 39.33
CA ASP A 444 -20.45 -9.09 38.53
C ASP A 444 -20.85 -7.84 37.74
N ASN A 445 -20.11 -6.74 37.88
CA ASN A 445 -20.34 -5.51 37.13
C ASN A 445 -19.66 -5.55 35.76
N TYR A 446 -20.40 -5.96 34.73
CA TYR A 446 -19.95 -6.03 33.33
C TYR A 446 -20.11 -4.69 32.61
N ALA A 447 -19.21 -3.76 32.87
CA ALA A 447 -19.15 -2.58 32.02
C ALA A 447 -18.70 -2.93 30.60
N SER A 448 -17.74 -3.86 30.48
CA SER A 448 -17.28 -4.45 29.21
C SER A 448 -17.65 -5.94 29.14
N THR A 449 -17.99 -6.44 27.96
CA THR A 449 -18.34 -7.88 27.79
C THR A 449 -18.08 -8.38 26.38
N PHE A 450 -17.78 -9.67 26.24
CA PHE A 450 -18.01 -10.42 25.01
C PHE A 450 -19.22 -11.35 25.13
N SER A 451 -19.95 -11.52 24.04
CA SER A 451 -20.98 -12.55 23.86
C SER A 451 -20.74 -13.33 22.57
N ASN A 452 -21.29 -14.55 22.48
CA ASN A 452 -21.14 -15.43 21.32
C ASN A 452 -19.67 -15.68 20.91
N VAL A 453 -18.89 -16.27 21.83
CA VAL A 453 -17.49 -16.64 21.59
C VAL A 453 -17.38 -18.11 21.23
N VAL A 454 -16.65 -18.44 20.17
CA VAL A 454 -16.36 -19.82 19.74
C VAL A 454 -14.86 -19.97 19.53
N VAL A 455 -14.23 -20.85 20.30
CA VAL A 455 -12.81 -21.19 20.17
C VAL A 455 -12.69 -22.70 19.91
N THR A 456 -12.40 -23.08 18.66
CA THR A 456 -12.47 -24.50 18.26
C THR A 456 -11.40 -24.99 17.30
N GLY A 457 -11.00 -26.27 17.43
CA GLY A 457 -10.06 -26.88 16.48
C GLY A 457 -8.64 -26.34 16.54
N ASN A 458 -8.29 -25.52 17.54
CA ASN A 458 -6.96 -24.93 17.63
C ASN A 458 -5.96 -25.91 18.25
N VAL A 459 -4.71 -25.82 17.82
CA VAL A 459 -3.57 -26.55 18.42
C VAL A 459 -2.68 -25.55 19.14
N ILE A 460 -2.48 -25.74 20.44
CA ILE A 460 -1.73 -24.81 21.29
C ILE A 460 -0.63 -25.59 22.01
N GLU A 461 0.61 -25.35 21.64
CA GLU A 461 1.78 -26.06 22.16
C GLU A 461 2.75 -25.06 22.79
N GLY A 462 3.03 -25.16 24.08
CA GLY A 462 4.05 -24.29 24.66
C GLY A 462 4.08 -24.16 26.16
N VAL A 463 4.79 -23.12 26.58
CA VAL A 463 4.89 -22.65 27.97
C VAL A 463 4.06 -21.39 28.12
N PHE A 464 2.90 -21.53 28.75
CA PHE A 464 1.98 -20.44 29.01
C PHE A 464 1.42 -20.61 30.41
N ARG A 465 1.09 -19.52 31.10
CA ARG A 465 0.29 -19.67 32.32
C ARG A 465 -1.05 -20.32 32.00
N THR A 466 -1.68 -19.90 30.91
CA THR A 466 -2.87 -20.60 30.40
C THR A 466 -2.83 -20.68 28.89
N HIS A 467 -2.93 -21.89 28.33
CA HIS A 467 -2.85 -22.09 26.89
C HIS A 467 -4.09 -21.57 26.19
N LEU A 468 -5.29 -21.83 26.72
CA LEU A 468 -6.54 -21.29 26.22
C LEU A 468 -7.36 -20.73 27.38
N ASN A 469 -7.66 -19.43 27.36
CA ASN A 469 -8.44 -18.76 28.38
C ASN A 469 -9.63 -18.01 27.80
N CYS A 470 -10.85 -18.42 28.15
CA CYS A 470 -12.06 -17.61 28.01
C CYS A 470 -12.46 -17.10 29.38
N SER A 471 -12.46 -15.77 29.58
CA SER A 471 -12.55 -15.21 30.93
C SER A 471 -13.47 -13.99 31.04
N MET A 472 -14.41 -14.04 32.00
CA MET A 472 -15.32 -12.92 32.30
C MET A 472 -16.14 -12.46 31.07
N ILE A 473 -16.75 -13.43 30.38
CA ILE A 473 -17.58 -13.22 29.19
C ILE A 473 -18.95 -13.88 29.36
N SER A 474 -19.88 -13.60 28.45
CA SER A 474 -21.26 -14.09 28.57
C SER A 474 -21.41 -15.53 28.08
N ASP A 475 -21.00 -15.81 26.84
CA ASP A 475 -21.21 -17.10 26.19
C ASP A 475 -19.93 -17.58 25.54
N ALA A 476 -19.55 -18.83 25.80
CA ALA A 476 -18.38 -19.43 25.15
C ALA A 476 -18.59 -20.90 24.79
N ILE A 477 -18.21 -21.26 23.57
CA ILE A 477 -17.97 -22.65 23.16
C ILE A 477 -16.47 -22.85 23.02
N ILE A 478 -15.91 -23.73 23.85
CA ILE A 478 -14.50 -24.12 23.83
C ILE A 478 -14.45 -25.59 23.41
N GLY A 479 -14.33 -25.83 22.10
CA GLY A 479 -14.60 -27.12 21.50
C GLY A 479 -13.43 -27.71 20.73
N ASN A 480 -13.11 -28.99 20.87
CA ASN A 480 -12.19 -29.69 19.95
C ASN A 480 -10.79 -29.07 19.84
N ASN A 481 -10.27 -28.43 20.89
CA ASN A 481 -8.92 -27.89 20.89
C ASN A 481 -7.92 -28.93 21.42
N LYS A 482 -6.67 -28.84 20.97
CA LYS A 482 -5.55 -29.65 21.45
C LYS A 482 -4.54 -28.77 22.17
N VAL A 483 -4.24 -29.10 23.43
CA VAL A 483 -3.27 -28.40 24.27
C VAL A 483 -2.19 -29.37 24.74
N MET A 484 -0.93 -28.97 24.60
CA MET A 484 0.21 -29.76 25.09
C MET A 484 1.40 -28.88 25.47
N SER A 485 2.26 -29.43 26.33
CA SER A 485 3.44 -28.74 26.82
C SER A 485 4.63 -28.95 25.89
N ILE A 486 5.33 -27.87 25.57
CA ILE A 486 6.70 -27.88 25.03
C ILE A 486 7.45 -26.71 25.66
N GLY A 487 8.80 -26.74 25.65
CA GLY A 487 9.63 -25.70 26.29
C GLY A 487 9.69 -25.84 27.82
N SER A 488 10.18 -24.81 28.52
CA SER A 488 10.22 -24.78 29.99
C SER A 488 10.07 -23.38 30.59
N PHE A 489 9.48 -23.29 31.78
CA PHE A 489 9.62 -22.12 32.66
C PHE A 489 11.00 -22.12 33.34
N ASP A 490 11.48 -20.93 33.72
CA ASP A 490 12.69 -20.77 34.52
C ASP A 490 12.44 -21.35 35.94
N PRO A 491 13.14 -22.41 36.34
CA PRO A 491 12.94 -23.02 37.65
C PRO A 491 13.33 -22.10 38.83
N ALA A 492 14.10 -21.04 38.58
CA ALA A 492 14.48 -20.06 39.59
C ALA A 492 13.45 -18.93 39.77
N ASP A 493 12.47 -18.82 38.88
CA ASP A 493 11.41 -17.81 38.97
C ASP A 493 10.14 -18.42 39.59
N PRO A 494 9.83 -18.16 40.87
CA PRO A 494 8.67 -18.73 41.52
C PRO A 494 7.34 -18.22 40.95
N THR A 495 7.35 -17.15 40.15
CA THR A 495 6.17 -16.66 39.45
C THR A 495 5.93 -17.39 38.14
N ALA A 496 6.93 -18.05 37.57
CA ALA A 496 6.87 -18.73 36.29
C ALA A 496 6.17 -20.10 36.43
N ILE A 497 4.83 -20.10 36.43
CA ILE A 497 4.01 -21.30 36.64
C ILE A 497 3.04 -21.56 35.48
N ASN A 498 2.88 -22.84 35.12
CA ASN A 498 1.79 -23.30 34.28
C ASN A 498 0.55 -23.45 35.18
N PHE A 499 -0.52 -22.73 34.88
CA PHE A 499 -1.74 -22.72 35.71
C PHE A 499 -2.80 -23.68 35.16
N ALA A 500 -3.15 -23.58 33.86
CA ALA A 500 -4.16 -24.43 33.24
C ALA A 500 -3.91 -24.62 31.75
N GLY A 501 -4.31 -25.76 31.20
CA GLY A 501 -4.30 -25.96 29.75
C GLY A 501 -5.48 -25.21 29.12
N ILE A 502 -6.68 -25.46 29.60
CA ILE A 502 -7.90 -24.77 29.17
C ILE A 502 -8.60 -24.18 30.40
N SER A 503 -9.03 -22.93 30.28
CA SER A 503 -9.74 -22.19 31.32
C SER A 503 -11.01 -21.54 30.77
N SER A 504 -12.16 -21.90 31.34
CA SER A 504 -13.44 -21.19 31.27
C SER A 504 -13.67 -20.52 32.62
N TYR A 505 -13.24 -19.28 32.76
CA TYR A 505 -13.14 -18.56 34.03
C TYR A 505 -14.17 -17.43 34.13
N GLY A 506 -15.23 -17.62 34.90
CA GLY A 506 -16.31 -16.62 35.01
C GLY A 506 -17.08 -16.42 33.71
N VAL A 507 -17.24 -17.47 32.90
CA VAL A 507 -18.12 -17.46 31.73
C VAL A 507 -19.56 -17.77 32.17
N ILE A 508 -20.53 -16.91 31.84
CA ILE A 508 -21.93 -17.07 32.34
C ILE A 508 -22.54 -18.39 31.85
N ARG A 509 -22.38 -18.67 30.56
CA ARG A 509 -22.83 -19.92 29.93
C ARG A 509 -21.70 -20.48 29.08
N SER A 510 -21.13 -21.61 29.49
CA SER A 510 -20.04 -22.24 28.75
C SER A 510 -20.35 -23.67 28.31
N VAL A 511 -19.88 -24.01 27.12
CA VAL A 511 -19.78 -25.38 26.61
C VAL A 511 -18.31 -25.69 26.38
N VAL A 512 -17.76 -26.62 27.15
CA VAL A 512 -16.36 -27.04 27.07
C VAL A 512 -16.34 -28.50 26.66
N THR A 513 -16.06 -28.79 25.38
CA THR A 513 -16.29 -30.14 24.83
C THR A 513 -15.24 -30.63 23.85
N GLY A 514 -14.99 -31.94 23.83
CA GLY A 514 -14.14 -32.57 22.80
C GLY A 514 -12.66 -32.16 22.86
N ASN A 515 -12.21 -31.49 23.91
CA ASN A 515 -10.82 -31.01 23.99
C ASN A 515 -9.87 -32.13 24.42
N ILE A 516 -8.62 -32.05 23.95
CA ILE A 516 -7.52 -32.91 24.37
C ILE A 516 -6.48 -32.03 25.07
N VAL A 517 -6.25 -32.27 26.36
CA VAL A 517 -5.29 -31.52 27.19
C VAL A 517 -4.27 -32.48 27.78
N GLU A 518 -2.99 -32.24 27.54
CA GLU A 518 -1.90 -33.10 28.01
C GLU A 518 -0.92 -32.34 28.91
N GLY A 519 -0.69 -32.86 30.11
CA GLY A 519 0.22 -32.28 31.11
C GLY A 519 -0.38 -31.14 31.95
N PHE A 520 -1.66 -30.81 31.72
CA PHE A 520 -2.32 -29.67 32.37
C PHE A 520 -3.75 -30.00 32.79
N GLN A 521 -4.24 -29.26 33.78
CA GLN A 521 -5.63 -29.33 34.19
C GLN A 521 -6.53 -28.51 33.27
N MET A 522 -7.82 -28.81 33.29
CA MET A 522 -8.87 -27.92 32.78
C MET A 522 -9.59 -27.24 33.95
N TRP A 523 -9.85 -25.95 33.82
CA TRP A 523 -10.49 -25.13 34.85
C TRP A 523 -11.81 -24.58 34.31
N VAL A 524 -12.93 -24.91 34.95
CA VAL A 524 -14.26 -24.42 34.59
C VAL A 524 -14.94 -23.92 35.87
N ASN A 525 -14.94 -22.62 36.11
CA ASN A 525 -15.48 -22.05 37.35
C ASN A 525 -16.03 -20.64 37.15
N PHE A 526 -16.66 -20.08 38.18
CA PHE A 526 -17.19 -18.72 38.23
C PHE A 526 -16.13 -17.61 38.30
N GLY A 527 -14.86 -17.98 38.40
CA GLY A 527 -13.74 -17.06 38.42
C GLY A 527 -13.78 -16.07 39.58
N ASN A 528 -13.74 -14.78 39.24
CA ASN A 528 -13.81 -13.68 40.21
C ASN A 528 -15.24 -13.13 40.37
N ARG A 529 -16.27 -13.84 39.89
CA ARG A 529 -17.66 -13.43 40.06
C ARG A 529 -18.10 -13.52 41.52
N GLU A 530 -19.05 -12.67 41.89
CA GLU A 530 -19.66 -12.68 43.21
C GLU A 530 -20.80 -13.70 43.27
N THR A 531 -21.44 -13.95 42.13
CA THR A 531 -22.53 -14.92 41.96
C THR A 531 -22.12 -16.10 41.09
N ALA A 532 -22.84 -17.21 41.26
CA ALA A 532 -22.67 -18.39 40.42
C ALA A 532 -23.00 -18.04 38.96
N CYS A 533 -22.22 -18.60 38.03
CA CYS A 533 -22.56 -18.57 36.61
C CYS A 533 -23.85 -19.34 36.34
N GLU A 534 -24.54 -19.04 35.23
CA GLU A 534 -25.80 -19.71 34.90
C GLU A 534 -25.59 -21.19 34.57
N SER A 535 -24.65 -21.50 33.68
CA SER A 535 -24.43 -22.90 33.30
C SER A 535 -23.02 -23.20 32.77
N ALA A 536 -22.61 -24.45 32.98
CA ALA A 536 -21.45 -25.04 32.30
C ALA A 536 -21.77 -26.48 31.86
N ILE A 537 -21.51 -26.77 30.59
CA ILE A 537 -21.59 -28.11 30.01
C ILE A 537 -20.17 -28.56 29.67
N VAL A 538 -19.63 -29.49 30.44
CA VAL A 538 -18.26 -29.98 30.30
C VAL A 538 -18.31 -31.45 29.91
N THR A 539 -18.07 -31.76 28.63
CA THR A 539 -18.33 -33.09 28.10
C THR A 539 -17.29 -33.59 27.12
N ASN A 540 -17.07 -34.90 27.04
CA ASN A 540 -16.22 -35.52 26.00
C ASN A 540 -14.77 -34.98 25.96
N ASN A 541 -14.23 -34.46 27.06
CA ASN A 541 -12.85 -33.99 27.11
C ASN A 541 -11.91 -35.12 27.55
N ILE A 542 -10.68 -35.09 27.06
CA ILE A 542 -9.59 -35.99 27.45
C ILE A 542 -8.50 -35.15 28.12
N VAL A 543 -8.25 -35.40 29.41
CA VAL A 543 -7.18 -34.76 30.18
C VAL A 543 -6.18 -35.81 30.63
N LYS A 544 -4.93 -35.68 30.20
CA LYS A 544 -3.86 -36.66 30.45
C LYS A 544 -2.77 -36.06 31.32
N ASN A 545 -2.16 -36.88 32.18
CA ASN A 545 -0.95 -36.52 32.95
C ASN A 545 -1.14 -35.24 33.79
N SER A 546 -2.29 -35.06 34.41
CA SER A 546 -2.60 -33.90 35.25
C SER A 546 -3.67 -34.24 36.29
N ASN A 547 -4.04 -33.29 37.16
CA ASN A 547 -5.11 -33.52 38.15
C ASN A 547 -6.54 -33.45 37.55
N GLY A 548 -6.68 -33.55 36.22
CA GLY A 548 -7.97 -33.66 35.56
C GLY A 548 -8.72 -32.34 35.37
N ILE A 549 -10.04 -32.37 35.59
CA ILE A 549 -10.96 -31.24 35.37
C ILE A 549 -11.42 -30.69 36.71
N TYR A 550 -11.14 -29.41 36.96
CA TYR A 550 -11.65 -28.68 38.12
C TYR A 550 -12.91 -27.89 37.75
N ALA A 551 -14.07 -28.37 38.20
CA ALA A 551 -15.38 -27.77 37.99
C ALA A 551 -16.26 -27.86 39.26
N PRO A 552 -16.13 -26.92 40.22
CA PRO A 552 -16.83 -27.00 41.50
C PRO A 552 -18.34 -26.71 41.36
N THR A 553 -19.16 -27.50 42.06
CA THR A 553 -20.63 -27.48 41.98
C THR A 553 -21.28 -26.17 42.46
N GLY A 554 -20.61 -25.40 43.33
CA GLY A 554 -21.09 -24.09 43.79
C GLY A 554 -20.84 -22.93 42.82
N SER A 555 -20.11 -23.17 41.73
CA SER A 555 -19.81 -22.13 40.73
C SER A 555 -20.90 -21.92 39.69
N PHE A 556 -21.86 -22.85 39.58
CA PHE A 556 -22.87 -22.82 38.52
C PHE A 556 -24.25 -23.16 39.07
N LEU A 557 -25.29 -22.51 38.54
CA LEU A 557 -26.69 -22.92 38.78
C LEU A 557 -26.98 -24.27 38.12
N HIS A 558 -26.40 -24.50 36.93
CA HIS A 558 -26.53 -25.75 36.19
C HIS A 558 -25.17 -26.24 35.70
N LEU A 559 -24.66 -27.33 36.30
CA LEU A 559 -23.40 -27.96 35.90
C LEU A 559 -23.66 -29.35 35.32
N VAL A 560 -23.16 -29.61 34.11
CA VAL A 560 -23.12 -30.93 33.50
C VAL A 560 -21.66 -31.35 33.35
N LEU A 561 -21.30 -32.47 33.96
CA LEU A 561 -19.99 -33.14 33.84
C LEU A 561 -20.25 -34.56 33.36
N ASP A 562 -20.02 -34.83 32.08
CA ASP A 562 -20.37 -36.12 31.48
C ASP A 562 -19.35 -36.59 30.44
N ASN A 563 -19.10 -37.90 30.35
CA ASN A 563 -18.22 -38.51 29.36
C ASN A 563 -16.80 -37.90 29.26
N ASN A 564 -16.25 -37.38 30.36
CA ASN A 564 -14.86 -36.89 30.41
C ASN A 564 -13.91 -38.02 30.83
N ILE A 565 -12.73 -38.08 30.21
CA ILE A 565 -11.70 -39.07 30.51
C ILE A 565 -10.50 -38.35 31.13
N THR A 566 -10.13 -38.75 32.36
CA THR A 566 -8.97 -38.21 33.09
C THR A 566 -8.07 -39.35 33.55
N TYR A 567 -6.78 -39.33 33.20
CA TYR A 567 -5.79 -40.32 33.66
C TYR A 567 -4.36 -39.80 33.70
#